data_AF-A0A8T7GKD8-F1
#
_entry.id   AF-A0A8T7GKD8-F1
#
_cell.length_a   1.000
_cell.length_b   1.000
_cell.length_c   1.000
_cell.angle_alpha   90.00
_cell.angle_beta   90.00
_cell.angle_gamma   90.00
#
_symmetry.space_group_name_H-M   'P 1'
#
loop_
_entity.id
_entity.type
_entity.pdbx_description
1 polymer ?
#
loop_
_entity_poly.entity_id
_entity_poly.type
_entity_poly.pdbx_seq_one_letter_code
_entity_poly.pdbx_strand_id
1 'polypeptide(L)'
;MGHIAFGVIDRGTNVLQVRPTTLCPLSCVFCSVDAGPRSRWRRSEYLVEPGWLASWVEAAAREKGVAVEALIDGVGDPFTYPWLPRLVRLLKETGVVSSVAAETHGETLTVELVRRLEEAGLDRVNLSIETLDPEKARRLAATPWYDVERVRRVAEFIARETSIDLHVTPVWLPGVNDEDVVEIVEWAYRIGAGKRWPPVTVQKYIAHRRGRRPPGVREPGWDEFWRWLRELERRTGRRLTWSMEEWGMRRAPRVRQRLRRGERVKVQVVAPGWLRGEWLVRVLGVDRVATLVSAPWARPGMLVPARVTGDKDEIYIVKPA
;
A
#
# COMPACT_ATOMS: atom_id res chain seq x y z
N MET A 1 7.03 14.52 -2.11
CA MET A 1 7.68 13.22 -2.49
C MET A 1 9.01 13.06 -1.75
N GLY A 2 9.58 11.85 -1.70
CA GLY A 2 10.91 11.65 -1.10
C GLY A 2 11.04 10.50 -0.08
N HIS A 3 9.92 9.94 0.38
CA HIS A 3 9.89 9.05 1.54
C HIS A 3 9.09 7.79 1.25
N ILE A 4 9.52 6.65 1.79
CA ILE A 4 8.85 5.35 1.56
C ILE A 4 7.52 5.25 2.31
N ALA A 5 7.41 5.83 3.51
CA ALA A 5 6.25 5.63 4.37
C ALA A 5 5.01 6.44 3.98
N PHE A 6 5.18 7.61 3.33
CA PHE A 6 4.09 8.54 3.07
C PHE A 6 4.35 9.36 1.80
N GLY A 7 3.30 9.99 1.27
CA GLY A 7 3.37 10.85 0.09
C GLY A 7 3.18 10.08 -1.21
N VAL A 8 3.70 10.63 -2.31
CA VAL A 8 3.55 10.06 -3.65
C VAL A 8 4.83 9.34 -4.07
N ILE A 9 4.69 8.12 -4.61
CA ILE A 9 5.80 7.30 -5.12
C ILE A 9 5.50 6.89 -6.56
N ASP A 10 6.49 7.05 -7.43
CA ASP A 10 6.43 6.65 -8.84
C ASP A 10 7.41 5.51 -9.13
N ARG A 11 6.91 4.43 -9.72
CA ARG A 11 7.70 3.25 -10.08
C ARG A 11 7.84 3.05 -11.60
N GLY A 12 7.50 4.05 -12.40
CA GLY A 12 7.64 4.02 -13.86
C GLY A 12 6.51 3.31 -14.59
N THR A 13 5.31 3.39 -14.03
CA THR A 13 4.05 2.97 -14.66
C THR A 13 3.08 4.14 -14.68
N ASN A 14 1.89 3.96 -15.28
CA ASN A 14 0.77 4.89 -15.15
C ASN A 14 0.05 4.80 -13.79
N VAL A 15 0.66 4.21 -12.77
CA VAL A 15 0.12 4.12 -11.41
C VAL A 15 1.01 4.93 -10.48
N LEU A 16 0.42 5.86 -9.74
CA LEU A 16 1.08 6.56 -8.65
C LEU A 16 0.58 6.00 -7.32
N GLN A 17 1.53 5.59 -6.47
CA GLN A 17 1.22 5.20 -5.09
C GLN A 17 1.02 6.46 -4.27
N VAL A 18 -0.10 6.54 -3.55
CA VAL A 18 -0.50 7.67 -2.71
C VAL A 18 -0.64 7.17 -1.28
N ARG A 19 0.28 7.56 -0.41
CA ARG A 19 0.37 7.06 0.97
C ARG A 19 -0.06 8.12 1.98
N PRO A 20 -1.34 8.16 2.37
CA PRO A 20 -1.86 9.23 3.22
C PRO A 20 -1.58 9.01 4.71
N THR A 21 -1.43 7.77 5.11
CA THR A 21 -1.18 7.40 6.50
C THR A 21 -0.27 6.20 6.58
N THR A 22 0.40 6.09 7.72
CA THR A 22 1.15 4.90 8.08
C THR A 22 0.39 4.01 9.08
N LEU A 23 -0.71 4.50 9.67
CA LEU A 23 -1.46 3.79 10.69
C LEU A 23 -2.04 2.46 10.17
N CYS A 24 -2.15 1.49 11.06
CA CYS A 24 -2.76 0.19 10.76
C CYS A 24 -3.43 -0.34 12.03
N PRO A 25 -4.67 -0.85 11.97
CA PRO A 25 -5.36 -1.39 13.14
C PRO A 25 -4.96 -2.85 13.42
N LEU A 26 -4.30 -3.51 12.47
CA LEU A 26 -3.94 -4.92 12.53
C LEU A 26 -2.47 -5.13 12.86
N SER A 27 -2.10 -6.36 13.23
CA SER A 27 -0.72 -6.74 13.50
C SER A 27 -0.32 -8.04 12.82
N CYS A 28 -0.69 -8.18 11.53
CA CYS A 28 -0.58 -9.42 10.76
C CYS A 28 0.81 -10.07 10.88
N VAL A 29 0.86 -11.36 11.18
CA VAL A 29 2.09 -12.11 11.46
C VAL A 29 3.05 -12.18 10.27
N PHE A 30 2.56 -11.87 9.07
CA PHE A 30 3.28 -11.84 7.80
C PHE A 30 3.52 -10.42 7.26
N CYS A 31 3.20 -9.37 8.04
CA CYS A 31 3.29 -7.98 7.58
C CYS A 31 4.73 -7.60 7.16
N SER A 32 4.87 -7.14 5.92
CA SER A 32 6.15 -6.73 5.30
C SER A 32 6.84 -5.56 6.00
N VAL A 33 6.06 -4.71 6.68
CA VAL A 33 6.50 -3.43 7.27
C VAL A 33 6.29 -3.34 8.78
N ASP A 34 5.94 -4.46 9.43
CA ASP A 34 5.74 -4.54 10.88
C ASP A 34 4.78 -3.46 11.41
N ALA A 35 3.66 -3.27 10.70
CA ALA A 35 2.67 -2.25 11.01
C ALA A 35 1.78 -2.59 12.22
N GLY A 36 1.20 -1.54 12.78
CA GLY A 36 0.14 -1.59 13.79
C GLY A 36 0.63 -1.76 15.23
N PRO A 37 -0.30 -2.04 16.17
CA PRO A 37 -0.05 -1.87 17.60
C PRO A 37 1.10 -2.71 18.17
N ARG A 38 1.42 -3.86 17.56
CA ARG A 38 2.51 -4.74 17.99
C ARG A 38 3.81 -4.52 17.21
N SER A 39 4.00 -3.35 16.61
CA SER A 39 5.25 -3.00 15.94
C SER A 39 6.43 -2.96 16.92
N ARG A 40 7.56 -3.47 16.47
CA ARG A 40 8.84 -3.45 17.20
C ARG A 40 9.76 -2.35 16.67
N TRP A 41 9.70 -2.10 15.35
CA TRP A 41 10.65 -1.23 14.67
C TRP A 41 10.16 0.20 14.48
N ARG A 42 8.85 0.42 14.45
CA ARG A 42 8.28 1.74 14.18
C ARG A 42 8.41 2.65 15.39
N ARG A 43 8.63 3.92 15.13
CA ARG A 43 8.76 4.98 16.13
C ARG A 43 7.69 6.06 15.96
N SER A 44 7.36 6.38 14.72
CA SER A 44 6.46 7.47 14.40
C SER A 44 5.45 7.04 13.35
N GLU A 45 4.26 7.60 13.50
CA GLU A 45 3.15 7.45 12.56
C GLU A 45 2.90 8.81 11.90
N TYR A 46 2.52 8.78 10.62
CA TYR A 46 2.24 9.99 9.86
C TYR A 46 0.79 10.00 9.39
N LEU A 47 0.20 11.19 9.42
CA LEU A 47 -0.99 11.56 8.68
C LEU A 47 -0.62 12.75 7.80
N VAL A 48 -0.84 12.61 6.51
CA VAL A 48 -0.52 13.65 5.53
C VAL A 48 -1.79 14.46 5.23
N GLU A 49 -1.66 15.73 4.88
CA GLU A 49 -2.82 16.55 4.52
C GLU A 49 -3.35 16.15 3.12
N PRO A 50 -4.69 15.98 2.92
CA PRO A 50 -5.26 15.54 1.64
C PRO A 50 -4.93 16.41 0.42
N GLY A 51 -5.03 17.73 0.56
CA GLY A 51 -4.74 18.69 -0.51
C GLY A 51 -3.27 18.68 -0.91
N TRP A 52 -2.36 18.50 0.05
CA TRP A 52 -0.94 18.30 -0.23
C TRP A 52 -0.69 17.02 -1.04
N LEU A 53 -1.36 15.91 -0.72
CA LEU A 53 -1.23 14.68 -1.53
C LEU A 53 -1.77 14.88 -2.95
N ALA A 54 -2.97 15.45 -3.08
CA ALA A 54 -3.60 15.68 -4.37
C ALA A 54 -2.75 16.59 -5.27
N SER A 55 -2.15 17.66 -4.72
CA SER A 55 -1.27 18.53 -5.50
C SER A 55 0.02 17.84 -5.96
N TRP A 56 0.59 16.95 -5.14
CA TRP A 56 1.74 16.14 -5.57
C TRP A 56 1.38 15.08 -6.60
N VAL A 57 0.20 14.47 -6.52
CA VAL A 57 -0.30 13.55 -7.55
C VAL A 57 -0.48 14.30 -8.86
N GLU A 58 -1.10 15.48 -8.82
CA GLU A 58 -1.30 16.32 -10.00
C GLU A 58 0.04 16.72 -10.63
N ALA A 59 0.98 17.22 -9.83
CA ALA A 59 2.30 17.61 -10.30
C ALA A 59 3.05 16.43 -10.93
N ALA A 60 3.03 15.25 -10.29
CA ALA A 60 3.66 14.05 -10.81
C ALA A 60 3.00 13.56 -12.10
N ALA A 61 1.68 13.54 -12.18
CA ALA A 61 0.95 13.12 -13.38
C ALA A 61 1.21 14.06 -14.57
N ARG A 62 1.18 15.38 -14.34
CA ARG A 62 1.52 16.40 -15.35
C ARG A 62 2.96 16.25 -15.85
N GLU A 63 3.91 16.02 -14.95
CA GLU A 63 5.32 15.79 -15.32
C GLU A 63 5.50 14.49 -16.13
N LYS A 64 4.74 13.44 -15.80
CA LYS A 64 4.74 12.18 -16.57
C LYS A 64 4.05 12.31 -17.93
N GLY A 65 3.23 13.34 -18.12
CA GLY A 65 2.51 13.60 -19.37
C GLY A 65 1.43 12.58 -19.72
N VAL A 66 0.93 11.82 -18.73
CA VAL A 66 -0.10 10.79 -18.91
C VAL A 66 -1.14 10.87 -17.81
N ALA A 67 -2.37 10.47 -18.10
CA ALA A 67 -3.34 10.18 -17.06
C ALA A 67 -2.88 8.98 -16.21
N VAL A 68 -3.10 9.06 -14.90
CA VAL A 68 -2.62 8.06 -13.93
C VAL A 68 -3.75 7.46 -13.11
N GLU A 69 -3.60 6.20 -12.71
CA GLU A 69 -4.31 5.66 -11.55
C GLU A 69 -3.63 6.19 -10.28
N ALA A 70 -4.43 6.71 -9.34
CA ALA A 70 -3.98 6.99 -7.98
C ALA A 70 -4.31 5.76 -7.10
N LEU A 71 -3.29 4.97 -6.79
CA LEU A 71 -3.41 3.83 -5.88
C LEU A 71 -3.12 4.31 -4.46
N ILE A 72 -4.17 4.45 -3.67
CA ILE A 72 -4.09 4.75 -2.24
C ILE A 72 -3.63 3.48 -1.51
N ASP A 73 -2.32 3.36 -1.32
CA ASP A 73 -1.66 2.30 -0.56
C ASP A 73 -1.04 2.82 0.73
N GLY A 74 -0.30 2.00 1.44
CA GLY A 74 0.36 2.44 2.66
C GLY A 74 1.42 1.47 3.17
N VAL A 75 2.21 1.95 4.14
CA VAL A 75 2.93 1.08 5.07
C VAL A 75 2.03 0.72 6.27
N GLY A 76 0.72 0.73 6.07
CA GLY A 76 -0.34 0.51 7.03
C GLY A 76 -1.65 0.26 6.29
N ASP A 77 -2.79 0.53 6.91
CA ASP A 77 -4.10 0.42 6.26
C ASP A 77 -4.67 1.83 5.97
N PRO A 78 -4.75 2.23 4.69
CA PRO A 78 -5.32 3.50 4.26
C PRO A 78 -6.71 3.82 4.83
N PHE A 79 -7.52 2.82 5.18
CA PHE A 79 -8.87 3.05 5.71
C PHE A 79 -8.87 3.48 7.18
N THR A 80 -7.70 3.59 7.81
CA THR A 80 -7.55 4.31 9.08
C THR A 80 -7.43 5.82 8.90
N TYR A 81 -7.26 6.29 7.66
CA TYR A 81 -7.09 7.70 7.35
C TYR A 81 -8.44 8.45 7.43
N PRO A 82 -8.61 9.39 8.38
CA PRO A 82 -9.90 10.01 8.66
C PRO A 82 -10.44 10.86 7.51
N TRP A 83 -9.56 11.31 6.60
CA TRP A 83 -9.91 12.15 5.46
C TRP A 83 -9.96 11.38 4.14
N LEU A 84 -10.11 10.05 4.18
CA LEU A 84 -10.06 9.22 2.97
C LEU A 84 -11.09 9.64 1.91
N PRO A 85 -12.40 9.83 2.21
CA PRO A 85 -13.35 10.32 1.20
C PRO A 85 -12.98 11.70 0.63
N ARG A 86 -12.45 12.60 1.47
CA ARG A 86 -11.97 13.93 1.01
C ARG A 86 -10.78 13.79 0.06
N LEU A 87 -9.82 12.90 0.36
CA LEU A 87 -8.69 12.63 -0.52
C LEU A 87 -9.13 12.06 -1.86
N VAL A 88 -10.04 11.07 -1.87
CA VAL A 88 -10.58 10.49 -3.11
C VAL A 88 -11.18 11.59 -3.98
N ARG A 89 -12.04 12.45 -3.41
CA ARG A 89 -12.65 13.57 -4.14
C ARG A 89 -11.60 14.51 -4.73
N LEU A 90 -10.65 14.97 -3.92
CA LEU A 90 -9.58 15.86 -4.37
C LEU A 90 -8.74 15.25 -5.50
N LEU A 91 -8.48 13.94 -5.45
CA LEU A 91 -7.76 13.24 -6.52
C LEU A 91 -8.56 13.25 -7.83
N LYS A 92 -9.87 12.99 -7.78
CA LYS A 92 -10.75 13.03 -8.97
C LYS A 92 -10.86 14.45 -9.54
N GLU A 93 -10.91 15.47 -8.69
CA GLU A 93 -10.99 16.88 -9.08
C GLU A 93 -9.74 17.40 -9.84
N THR A 94 -8.59 16.71 -9.74
CA THR A 94 -7.37 17.11 -10.46
C THR A 94 -7.48 17.05 -11.99
N GLY A 95 -8.44 16.28 -12.53
CA GLY A 95 -8.62 16.07 -13.98
C GLY A 95 -7.53 15.24 -14.67
N VAL A 96 -6.45 14.86 -13.98
CA VAL A 96 -5.34 14.04 -14.50
C VAL A 96 -5.35 12.60 -13.98
N VAL A 97 -6.24 12.30 -13.03
CA VAL A 97 -6.42 10.97 -12.44
C VAL A 97 -7.52 10.21 -13.18
N SER A 98 -7.17 9.10 -13.83
CA SER A 98 -8.11 8.26 -14.57
C SER A 98 -8.94 7.32 -13.69
N SER A 99 -8.37 6.90 -12.56
CA SER A 99 -9.01 6.03 -11.57
C SER A 99 -8.36 6.21 -10.21
N VAL A 100 -9.14 6.01 -9.14
CA VAL A 100 -8.68 5.95 -7.76
C VAL A 100 -8.97 4.56 -7.20
N ALA A 101 -7.91 3.88 -6.77
CA ALA A 101 -8.01 2.58 -6.10
C ALA A 101 -7.50 2.71 -4.67
N ALA A 102 -7.99 1.89 -3.73
CA ALA A 102 -7.51 1.88 -2.35
C ALA A 102 -7.31 0.46 -1.82
N GLU A 103 -6.26 0.25 -1.05
CA GLU A 103 -5.92 -1.05 -0.43
C GLU A 103 -6.38 -1.12 1.03
N THR A 104 -6.87 -2.27 1.48
CA THR A 104 -7.27 -2.47 2.89
C THR A 104 -7.35 -3.95 3.27
N HIS A 105 -7.24 -4.27 4.56
CA HIS A 105 -7.64 -5.58 5.12
C HIS A 105 -9.11 -5.61 5.56
N GLY A 106 -9.81 -4.48 5.41
CA GLY A 106 -11.23 -4.34 5.65
C GLY A 106 -11.62 -4.08 7.11
N GLU A 107 -10.67 -4.07 8.05
CA GLU A 107 -11.00 -3.95 9.47
C GLU A 107 -11.78 -2.66 9.81
N THR A 108 -11.51 -1.54 9.14
CA THR A 108 -12.29 -0.30 9.36
C THR A 108 -13.41 -0.10 8.34
N LEU A 109 -13.66 -1.07 7.46
CA LEU A 109 -14.73 -0.99 6.47
C LEU A 109 -16.11 -1.08 7.14
N THR A 110 -16.98 -0.16 6.74
CA THR A 110 -18.41 -0.16 7.07
C THR A 110 -19.20 0.18 5.81
N VAL A 111 -20.47 -0.22 5.75
CA VAL A 111 -21.38 0.15 4.64
C VAL A 111 -21.46 1.67 4.48
N GLU A 112 -21.51 2.42 5.58
CA GLU A 112 -21.53 3.88 5.55
C GLU A 112 -20.25 4.48 4.92
N LEU A 113 -19.07 3.99 5.33
CA LEU A 113 -17.81 4.44 4.76
C LEU A 113 -17.74 4.11 3.26
N VAL A 114 -18.19 2.93 2.86
CA VAL A 114 -18.24 2.53 1.44
C VAL A 114 -19.13 3.48 0.64
N ARG A 115 -20.34 3.82 1.11
CA ARG A 115 -21.21 4.79 0.43
C ARG A 115 -20.57 6.16 0.28
N ARG A 116 -19.89 6.65 1.33
CA ARG A 116 -19.16 7.92 1.27
C ARG A 116 -17.98 7.88 0.30
N LEU A 117 -17.33 6.73 0.14
CA LEU A 117 -16.25 6.54 -0.83
C LEU A 117 -16.80 6.45 -2.26
N GLU A 118 -17.94 5.81 -2.45
CA GLU A 118 -18.65 5.76 -3.73
C GLU A 118 -19.06 7.17 -4.17
N GLU A 119 -19.70 7.95 -3.29
CA GLU A 119 -20.03 9.36 -3.54
C GLU A 119 -18.81 10.23 -3.82
N ALA A 120 -17.66 9.90 -3.22
CA ALA A 120 -16.40 10.58 -3.49
C ALA A 120 -15.78 10.20 -4.84
N GLY A 121 -16.26 9.12 -5.48
CA GLY A 121 -15.78 8.62 -6.76
C GLY A 121 -14.63 7.62 -6.66
N LEU A 122 -14.56 6.83 -5.58
CA LEU A 122 -13.62 5.70 -5.50
C LEU A 122 -13.98 4.66 -6.56
N ASP A 123 -13.01 4.23 -7.37
CA ASP A 123 -13.27 3.30 -8.47
C ASP A 123 -13.07 1.84 -8.05
N ARG A 124 -12.09 1.55 -7.17
CA ARG A 124 -11.73 0.17 -6.80
C ARG A 124 -11.27 0.02 -5.35
N VAL A 125 -11.70 -1.05 -4.69
CA VAL A 125 -11.13 -1.53 -3.42
C VAL A 125 -10.34 -2.80 -3.69
N ASN A 126 -9.05 -2.79 -3.32
CA ASN A 126 -8.20 -3.97 -3.23
C ASN A 126 -8.28 -4.50 -1.79
N LEU A 127 -9.02 -5.59 -1.59
CA LEU A 127 -9.24 -6.21 -0.29
C LEU A 127 -8.24 -7.35 -0.06
N SER A 128 -7.34 -7.19 0.91
CA SER A 128 -6.48 -8.26 1.41
C SER A 128 -7.25 -9.08 2.45
N ILE A 129 -7.43 -10.37 2.18
CA ILE A 129 -8.11 -11.32 3.07
C ILE A 129 -7.45 -12.68 2.89
N GLU A 130 -6.92 -13.25 3.97
CA GLU A 130 -6.06 -14.44 3.90
C GLU A 130 -6.77 -15.73 4.31
N THR A 131 -7.95 -15.62 4.91
CA THR A 131 -8.85 -16.72 5.26
C THR A 131 -10.26 -16.20 5.51
N LEU A 132 -11.27 -17.05 5.31
CA LEU A 132 -12.66 -16.77 5.68
C LEU A 132 -13.05 -17.33 7.06
N ASP A 133 -12.14 -18.09 7.70
CA ASP A 133 -12.31 -18.64 9.05
C ASP A 133 -12.04 -17.58 10.12
N PRO A 134 -13.01 -17.26 11.01
CA PRO A 134 -12.85 -16.18 11.99
C PRO A 134 -11.70 -16.37 12.98
N GLU A 135 -11.46 -17.59 13.45
CA GLU A 135 -10.40 -17.84 14.43
C GLU A 135 -9.02 -17.73 13.78
N LYS A 136 -8.85 -18.29 12.58
CA LYS A 136 -7.63 -18.22 11.79
C LYS A 136 -7.37 -16.79 11.33
N ALA A 137 -8.40 -16.05 10.95
CA ALA A 137 -8.29 -14.63 10.61
C ALA A 137 -7.70 -13.82 11.77
N ARG A 138 -8.23 -13.98 12.99
CA ARG A 138 -7.68 -13.33 14.20
C ARG A 138 -6.26 -13.77 14.50
N ARG A 139 -5.91 -15.05 14.27
CA ARG A 139 -4.54 -15.57 14.44
C ARG A 139 -3.57 -15.00 13.40
N LEU A 140 -3.96 -14.91 12.14
CA LEU A 140 -3.15 -14.38 11.04
C LEU A 140 -2.96 -12.87 11.14
N ALA A 141 -4.04 -12.12 11.41
CA ALA A 141 -3.98 -10.70 11.75
C ALA A 141 -3.29 -10.46 13.09
N ALA A 142 -3.26 -11.50 13.94
CA ALA A 142 -2.82 -11.48 15.32
C ALA A 142 -3.33 -10.24 16.07
N THR A 143 -4.64 -10.09 15.95
CA THR A 143 -5.45 -8.96 16.41
C THR A 143 -6.80 -9.56 16.85
N PRO A 144 -7.10 -9.60 18.16
CA PRO A 144 -8.30 -10.26 18.67
C PRO A 144 -9.63 -9.66 18.17
N TRP A 145 -9.64 -8.36 17.86
CA TRP A 145 -10.82 -7.65 17.39
C TRP A 145 -11.07 -7.76 15.87
N TYR A 146 -10.17 -8.39 15.10
CA TYR A 146 -10.39 -8.56 13.67
C TYR A 146 -11.64 -9.41 13.41
N ASP A 147 -12.59 -8.83 12.67
CA ASP A 147 -13.89 -9.45 12.35
C ASP A 147 -14.00 -9.69 10.84
N VAL A 148 -13.51 -10.84 10.42
CA VAL A 148 -13.54 -11.25 9.01
C VAL A 148 -14.97 -11.45 8.49
N GLU A 149 -15.93 -11.79 9.34
CA GLU A 149 -17.31 -11.96 8.90
C GLU A 149 -17.94 -10.62 8.54
N ARG A 150 -17.68 -9.57 9.31
CA ARG A 150 -18.06 -8.20 8.93
C ARG A 150 -17.35 -7.77 7.66
N VAL A 151 -16.05 -8.04 7.52
CA VAL A 151 -15.31 -7.73 6.28
C VAL A 151 -15.99 -8.39 5.07
N ARG A 152 -16.35 -9.68 5.18
CA ARG A 152 -17.08 -10.40 4.13
C ARG A 152 -18.42 -9.77 3.79
N ARG A 153 -19.23 -9.42 4.80
CA ARG A 153 -20.53 -8.75 4.58
C ARG A 153 -20.38 -7.41 3.86
N VAL A 154 -19.38 -6.60 4.22
CA VAL A 154 -19.14 -5.32 3.55
C VAL A 154 -18.56 -5.52 2.15
N ALA A 155 -17.71 -6.51 1.94
CA ALA A 155 -17.20 -6.86 0.62
C ALA A 155 -18.32 -7.31 -0.33
N GLU A 156 -19.27 -8.12 0.15
CA GLU A 156 -20.47 -8.50 -0.60
C GLU A 156 -21.33 -7.29 -0.96
N PHE A 157 -21.50 -6.34 -0.03
CA PHE A 157 -22.15 -5.07 -0.30
C PHE A 157 -21.43 -4.26 -1.39
N ILE A 158 -20.10 -4.11 -1.33
CA ILE A 158 -19.31 -3.43 -2.38
C ILE A 158 -19.56 -4.10 -3.74
N ALA A 159 -19.43 -5.42 -3.80
CA ALA A 159 -19.55 -6.18 -5.04
C ALA A 159 -20.95 -6.07 -5.67
N ARG A 160 -22.02 -6.08 -4.88
CA ARG A 160 -23.40 -6.20 -5.38
C ARG A 160 -24.18 -4.88 -5.44
N GLU A 161 -23.92 -3.97 -4.51
CA GLU A 161 -24.82 -2.83 -4.23
C GLU A 161 -24.18 -1.46 -4.51
N THR A 162 -22.95 -1.44 -5.03
CA THR A 162 -22.22 -0.20 -5.33
C THR A 162 -21.64 -0.22 -6.73
N SER A 163 -21.21 0.94 -7.23
CA SER A 163 -20.43 1.11 -8.46
C SER A 163 -18.92 0.87 -8.25
N ILE A 164 -18.46 0.83 -7.00
CA ILE A 164 -17.07 0.49 -6.66
C ILE A 164 -16.79 -0.94 -7.12
N ASP A 165 -15.64 -1.14 -7.76
CA ASP A 165 -15.15 -2.46 -8.08
C ASP A 165 -14.42 -3.10 -6.90
N LEU A 166 -14.56 -4.42 -6.74
CA LEU A 166 -13.91 -5.18 -5.70
C LEU A 166 -12.87 -6.11 -6.32
N HIS A 167 -11.62 -5.95 -5.87
CA HIS A 167 -10.53 -6.86 -6.18
C HIS A 167 -10.03 -7.55 -4.90
N VAL A 168 -9.99 -8.88 -4.89
CA VAL A 168 -9.57 -9.66 -3.72
C VAL A 168 -8.12 -10.12 -3.87
N THR A 169 -7.31 -9.98 -2.82
CA THR A 169 -5.84 -10.07 -2.89
C THR A 169 -5.21 -10.88 -1.74
N PRO A 170 -5.54 -12.16 -1.55
CA PRO A 170 -4.91 -12.97 -0.51
C PRO A 170 -3.38 -13.04 -0.68
N VAL A 171 -2.63 -13.01 0.42
CA VAL A 171 -1.24 -13.47 0.43
C VAL A 171 -1.21 -14.98 0.63
N TRP A 172 -0.55 -15.70 -0.27
CA TRP A 172 -0.30 -17.13 -0.08
C TRP A 172 0.86 -17.35 0.88
N LEU A 173 0.55 -18.02 1.99
CA LEU A 173 1.46 -18.46 3.04
C LEU A 173 1.56 -20.00 2.97
N PRO A 174 2.61 -20.54 2.32
CA PRO A 174 2.72 -21.98 2.08
C PRO A 174 2.62 -22.80 3.36
N GLY A 175 1.77 -23.82 3.37
CA GLY A 175 1.49 -24.69 4.51
C GLY A 175 0.61 -24.07 5.59
N VAL A 176 0.18 -22.82 5.42
CA VAL A 176 -0.64 -22.11 6.41
C VAL A 176 -2.03 -21.84 5.88
N ASN A 177 -2.18 -21.34 4.65
CA ASN A 177 -3.49 -20.96 4.11
C ASN A 177 -3.79 -21.48 2.70
N ASP A 178 -3.16 -22.59 2.29
CA ASP A 178 -3.30 -23.12 0.92
C ASP A 178 -4.75 -23.33 0.49
N GLU A 179 -5.56 -23.99 1.33
CA GLU A 179 -6.97 -24.26 1.04
C GLU A 179 -7.86 -23.03 1.27
N ASP A 180 -7.50 -22.12 2.19
CA ASP A 180 -8.24 -20.88 2.36
C ASP A 180 -8.16 -20.00 1.11
N VAL A 181 -7.03 -20.00 0.40
CA VAL A 181 -6.92 -19.24 -0.85
C VAL A 181 -7.88 -19.82 -1.91
N VAL A 182 -8.09 -21.13 -1.94
CA VAL A 182 -9.11 -21.77 -2.82
C VAL A 182 -10.50 -21.23 -2.47
N GLU A 183 -10.86 -21.26 -1.19
CA GLU A 183 -12.17 -20.77 -0.71
C GLU A 183 -12.38 -19.29 -1.00
N ILE A 184 -11.34 -18.47 -0.84
CA ILE A 184 -11.37 -17.03 -1.11
C ILE A 184 -11.57 -16.78 -2.60
N VAL A 185 -10.87 -17.53 -3.47
CA VAL A 185 -11.04 -17.42 -4.93
C VAL A 185 -12.49 -17.73 -5.29
N GLU A 186 -13.04 -18.87 -4.86
CA GLU A 186 -14.43 -19.23 -5.17
C GLU A 186 -15.45 -18.25 -4.57
N TRP A 187 -15.20 -17.76 -3.35
CA TRP A 187 -16.04 -16.74 -2.72
C TRP A 187 -16.05 -15.45 -3.53
N ALA A 188 -14.89 -14.92 -3.93
CA ALA A 188 -14.80 -13.67 -4.68
C ALA A 188 -15.57 -13.74 -6.01
N TYR A 189 -15.43 -14.85 -6.75
CA TYR A 189 -16.20 -15.06 -7.98
C TYR A 189 -17.71 -15.18 -7.71
N ARG A 190 -18.10 -15.93 -6.67
CA ARG A 190 -19.51 -16.11 -6.30
C ARG A 190 -20.21 -14.82 -5.89
N ILE A 191 -19.49 -13.87 -5.27
CA ILE A 191 -20.08 -12.60 -4.85
C ILE A 191 -20.14 -11.56 -5.98
N GLY A 192 -19.51 -11.85 -7.13
CA GLY A 192 -19.45 -10.95 -8.28
C GLY A 192 -18.34 -9.89 -8.17
N ALA A 193 -17.24 -10.20 -7.50
CA ALA A 193 -16.04 -9.35 -7.54
C ALA A 193 -15.53 -9.21 -8.99
N GLY A 194 -14.82 -8.12 -9.28
CA GLY A 194 -14.22 -7.87 -10.60
C GLY A 194 -15.23 -7.49 -11.70
N LYS A 195 -15.83 -6.31 -11.60
CA LYS A 195 -16.72 -5.72 -12.61
C LYS A 195 -15.95 -5.19 -13.82
N ARG A 196 -14.83 -4.51 -13.56
CA ARG A 196 -13.98 -3.87 -14.57
C ARG A 196 -12.54 -4.37 -14.50
N TRP A 197 -12.02 -4.57 -13.30
CA TRP A 197 -10.70 -5.12 -13.02
C TRP A 197 -10.80 -6.61 -12.68
N PRO A 198 -9.66 -7.33 -12.70
CA PRO A 198 -9.64 -8.72 -12.28
C PRO A 198 -10.31 -8.94 -10.93
N PRO A 199 -11.07 -10.03 -10.73
CA PRO A 199 -11.75 -10.30 -9.46
C PRO A 199 -10.78 -10.68 -8.35
N VAL A 200 -9.76 -11.47 -8.68
CA VAL A 200 -8.80 -12.03 -7.72
C VAL A 200 -7.40 -12.10 -8.31
N THR A 201 -6.41 -11.74 -7.50
CA THR A 201 -5.01 -12.11 -7.70
C THR A 201 -4.45 -12.65 -6.39
N VAL A 202 -3.52 -13.59 -6.46
CA VAL A 202 -2.83 -14.09 -5.27
C VAL A 202 -1.46 -13.45 -5.17
N GLN A 203 -1.12 -12.96 -3.98
CA GLN A 203 0.17 -12.36 -3.71
C GLN A 203 1.15 -13.42 -3.20
N LYS A 204 2.35 -13.43 -3.76
CA LYS A 204 3.45 -14.25 -3.24
C LYS A 204 3.92 -13.68 -1.90
N TYR A 205 4.04 -14.52 -0.87
CA TYR A 205 4.72 -14.12 0.36
C TYR A 205 6.19 -13.72 0.11
N ILE A 206 6.60 -12.58 0.69
CA ILE A 206 7.97 -12.05 0.65
C ILE A 206 8.41 -11.72 2.07
N ALA A 207 9.54 -12.27 2.50
CA ALA A 207 10.07 -12.09 3.85
C ALA A 207 10.94 -10.83 3.92
N HIS A 208 10.40 -9.75 4.46
CA HIS A 208 11.15 -8.50 4.60
C HIS A 208 12.03 -8.47 5.85
N ARG A 209 13.19 -7.80 5.77
CA ARG A 209 14.19 -7.70 6.87
C ARG A 209 13.59 -7.17 8.18
N ARG A 210 12.75 -6.14 8.10
CA ARG A 210 12.08 -5.52 9.26
C ARG A 210 10.60 -5.91 9.36
N GLY A 211 10.15 -6.87 8.55
CA GLY A 211 8.78 -7.39 8.60
C GLY A 211 8.61 -8.46 9.67
N ARG A 212 7.36 -8.88 9.89
CA ARG A 212 7.02 -10.06 10.69
C ARG A 212 7.05 -11.30 9.82
N ARG A 213 7.45 -12.42 10.41
CA ARG A 213 7.56 -13.71 9.73
C ARG A 213 6.73 -14.73 10.52
N PRO A 214 5.73 -15.37 9.90
CA PRO A 214 5.01 -16.44 10.59
C PRO A 214 5.96 -17.61 10.86
N PRO A 215 5.89 -18.25 12.04
CA PRO A 215 6.69 -19.42 12.34
C PRO A 215 6.48 -20.53 11.31
N GLY A 216 7.56 -21.17 10.87
CA GLY A 216 7.50 -22.31 9.94
C GLY A 216 7.23 -21.96 8.48
N VAL A 217 6.96 -20.69 8.14
CA VAL A 217 6.67 -20.28 6.75
C VAL A 217 7.93 -19.78 6.07
N ARG A 218 8.34 -20.49 5.01
CA ARG A 218 9.45 -20.05 4.15
C ARG A 218 8.95 -19.13 3.04
N GLU A 219 9.79 -18.20 2.62
CA GLU A 219 9.54 -17.45 1.39
C GLU A 219 9.61 -18.42 0.19
N PRO A 220 8.53 -18.59 -0.60
CA PRO A 220 8.57 -19.43 -1.79
C PRO A 220 9.45 -18.82 -2.88
N GLY A 221 10.00 -19.66 -3.76
CA GLY A 221 10.62 -19.18 -5.00
C GLY A 221 9.56 -18.70 -6.01
N TRP A 222 9.94 -17.93 -7.02
CA TRP A 222 9.00 -17.52 -8.07
C TRP A 222 8.45 -18.70 -8.88
N ASP A 223 9.29 -19.67 -9.24
CA ASP A 223 8.85 -20.86 -9.98
C ASP A 223 7.89 -21.74 -9.18
N GLU A 224 8.12 -21.84 -7.87
CA GLU A 224 7.22 -22.51 -6.95
C GLU A 224 5.87 -21.79 -6.89
N PHE A 225 5.88 -20.48 -6.68
CA PHE A 225 4.67 -19.66 -6.64
C PHE A 225 3.86 -19.78 -7.94
N TRP A 226 4.51 -19.65 -9.11
CA TRP A 226 3.80 -19.75 -10.39
C TRP A 226 3.31 -21.18 -10.69
N ARG A 227 4.04 -22.22 -10.28
CA ARG A 227 3.54 -23.61 -10.38
C ARG A 227 2.31 -23.82 -9.52
N TRP A 228 2.35 -23.34 -8.27
CA TRP A 228 1.24 -23.41 -7.34
C TRP A 228 0.02 -22.62 -7.86
N LEU A 229 0.23 -21.41 -8.39
CA LEU A 229 -0.85 -20.59 -8.93
C LEU A 229 -1.52 -21.25 -10.15
N ARG A 230 -0.73 -21.84 -11.06
CA ARG A 230 -1.27 -22.59 -12.20
C ARG A 230 -2.06 -23.82 -11.76
N GLU A 231 -1.61 -24.51 -10.71
CA GLU A 231 -2.40 -25.62 -10.14
C GLU A 231 -3.70 -25.10 -9.53
N LEU A 232 -3.67 -23.98 -8.82
CA LEU A 232 -4.87 -23.37 -8.28
C LEU A 232 -5.87 -22.97 -9.38
N GLU A 233 -5.41 -22.39 -10.50
CA GLU A 233 -6.24 -22.12 -11.68
C GLU A 233 -6.85 -23.41 -12.26
N ARG A 234 -6.06 -24.50 -12.36
CA ARG A 234 -6.57 -25.80 -12.84
C ARG A 234 -7.60 -26.41 -11.89
N ARG A 235 -7.38 -26.34 -10.58
CA ARG A 235 -8.28 -26.88 -9.55
C ARG A 235 -9.62 -26.15 -9.49
N THR A 236 -9.59 -24.83 -9.61
CA THR A 236 -10.78 -23.97 -9.46
C THR A 236 -11.48 -23.69 -10.80
N GLY A 237 -10.78 -23.86 -11.93
CA GLY A 237 -11.25 -23.39 -13.23
C GLY A 237 -11.34 -21.86 -13.31
N ARG A 238 -10.76 -21.14 -12.35
CA ARG A 238 -10.78 -19.67 -12.28
C ARG A 238 -9.47 -19.10 -12.79
N ARG A 239 -9.55 -17.93 -13.41
CA ARG A 239 -8.38 -17.22 -13.92
C ARG A 239 -7.78 -16.32 -12.83
N LEU A 240 -6.50 -16.52 -12.53
CA LEU A 240 -5.76 -15.80 -11.49
C LEU A 240 -4.53 -15.09 -12.04
N THR A 241 -4.15 -15.40 -13.27
CA THR A 241 -3.05 -14.78 -14.01
C THR A 241 -3.55 -13.74 -15.01
N TRP A 242 -3.09 -12.50 -14.82
CA TRP A 242 -3.54 -11.32 -15.56
C TRP A 242 -2.34 -10.50 -16.03
N SER A 243 -2.38 -10.02 -17.27
CA SER A 243 -1.33 -9.13 -17.79
C SER A 243 -1.47 -7.72 -17.21
N MET A 244 -0.40 -6.90 -17.29
CA MET A 244 -0.48 -5.49 -16.88
C MET A 244 -1.55 -4.72 -17.67
N GLU A 245 -1.70 -5.01 -18.96
CA GLU A 245 -2.65 -4.32 -19.83
C GLU A 245 -4.10 -4.61 -19.43
N GLU A 246 -4.42 -5.87 -19.12
CA GLU A 246 -5.73 -6.28 -18.58
C GLU A 246 -6.03 -5.64 -17.21
N TRP A 247 -4.98 -5.29 -16.47
CA TRP A 247 -5.07 -4.50 -15.23
C TRP A 247 -5.29 -2.99 -15.46
N GLY A 248 -5.22 -2.51 -16.70
CA GLY A 248 -5.16 -1.09 -17.01
C GLY A 248 -3.81 -0.44 -16.67
N MET A 249 -2.80 -1.27 -16.35
CA MET A 249 -1.44 -0.84 -16.04
C MET A 249 -0.54 -0.90 -17.28
N ARG A 250 0.32 0.09 -17.42
CA ARG A 250 1.34 0.14 -18.49
C ARG A 250 2.57 0.88 -18.00
N ARG A 251 3.70 0.62 -18.67
CA ARG A 251 4.91 1.44 -18.50
C ARG A 251 4.58 2.90 -18.87
N ALA A 252 5.14 3.84 -18.13
CA ALA A 252 5.00 5.27 -18.40
C ALA A 252 6.30 6.01 -18.02
N PRO A 253 6.53 7.23 -18.54
CA PRO A 253 7.65 8.06 -18.12
C PRO A 253 7.72 8.19 -16.60
N ARG A 254 8.93 8.31 -16.05
CA ARG A 254 9.15 8.54 -14.62
C ARG A 254 9.17 10.03 -14.30
N VAL A 255 8.70 10.41 -13.13
CA VAL A 255 9.00 11.73 -12.53
C VAL A 255 10.52 11.90 -12.48
N ARG A 256 11.01 13.10 -12.84
CA ARG A 256 12.44 13.42 -12.89
C ARG A 256 13.06 13.23 -11.51
N GLN A 257 14.17 12.51 -11.52
CA GLN A 257 14.98 12.33 -10.33
C GLN A 257 15.63 13.64 -9.91
N ARG A 258 15.38 14.06 -8.66
CA ARG A 258 15.83 15.37 -8.16
C ARG A 258 17.14 15.31 -7.40
N LEU A 259 17.45 14.18 -6.78
CA LEU A 259 18.73 13.96 -6.09
C LEU A 259 19.32 12.64 -6.55
N ARG A 260 20.66 12.54 -6.59
CA ARG A 260 21.34 11.30 -6.96
C ARG A 260 22.23 10.78 -5.85
N ARG A 261 22.38 9.46 -5.78
CA ARG A 261 23.34 8.83 -4.86
C ARG A 261 24.73 9.43 -5.04
N GLY A 262 25.36 9.76 -3.92
CA GLY A 262 26.67 10.41 -3.87
C GLY A 262 26.62 11.93 -3.75
N GLU A 263 25.50 12.56 -4.08
CA GLU A 263 25.30 14.01 -4.00
C GLU A 263 25.38 14.51 -2.55
N ARG A 264 26.03 15.67 -2.35
CA ARG A 264 26.09 16.36 -1.05
C ARG A 264 24.92 17.33 -0.97
N VAL A 265 24.17 17.25 0.12
CA VAL A 265 22.99 18.07 0.37
C VAL A 265 23.06 18.67 1.77
N LYS A 266 22.31 19.74 2.01
CA LYS A 266 22.05 20.25 3.36
C LYS A 266 20.62 19.89 3.71
N VAL A 267 20.42 19.24 4.85
CA VAL A 267 19.08 18.83 5.30
C VAL A 267 18.72 19.51 6.61
N GLN A 268 17.44 19.81 6.78
CA GLN A 268 16.87 20.24 8.06
C GLN A 268 16.13 19.07 8.70
N VAL A 269 16.46 18.74 9.94
CA VAL A 269 15.77 17.71 10.70
C VAL A 269 14.39 18.23 11.12
N VAL A 270 13.33 17.51 10.74
CA VAL A 270 11.95 17.95 10.96
C VAL A 270 11.34 17.21 12.13
N ALA A 271 11.43 15.88 12.13
CA ALA A 271 10.78 15.02 13.11
C ALA A 271 11.54 13.70 13.26
N PRO A 272 11.27 12.90 14.30
CA PRO A 272 11.68 11.51 14.32
C PRO A 272 11.22 10.78 13.05
N GLY A 273 12.06 9.87 12.56
CA GLY A 273 11.76 9.07 11.38
C GLY A 273 10.74 7.97 11.65
N TRP A 274 10.32 7.31 10.58
CA TRP A 274 9.30 6.27 10.64
C TRP A 274 9.76 5.10 11.53
N LEU A 275 11.01 4.69 11.37
CA LEU A 275 11.61 3.60 12.12
C LEU A 275 12.58 4.13 13.18
N ARG A 276 12.80 3.33 14.23
CA ARG A 276 13.77 3.64 15.29
C ARG A 276 15.16 3.88 14.70
N GLY A 277 15.81 4.96 15.15
CA GLY A 277 17.14 5.38 14.67
C GLY A 277 17.14 6.21 13.39
N GLU A 278 15.96 6.53 12.85
CA GLU A 278 15.80 7.37 11.66
C GLU A 278 15.27 8.77 12.05
N TRP A 279 15.51 9.74 11.17
CA TRP A 279 14.96 11.09 11.23
C TRP A 279 14.31 11.45 9.91
N LEU A 280 13.12 12.06 9.97
CA LEU A 280 12.51 12.71 8.83
C LEU A 280 13.18 14.06 8.62
N VAL A 281 13.70 14.29 7.41
CA VAL A 281 14.38 15.53 7.07
C VAL A 281 13.81 16.16 5.81
N ARG A 282 13.82 17.49 5.76
CA ARG A 282 13.61 18.27 4.54
C ARG A 282 14.96 18.51 3.88
N VAL A 283 15.05 18.27 2.57
CA VAL A 283 16.24 18.64 1.79
C VAL A 283 16.14 20.11 1.44
N LEU A 284 17.16 20.92 1.75
CA LEU A 284 17.13 22.34 1.45
C LEU A 284 17.41 22.59 -0.04
N GLY A 285 16.68 23.54 -0.62
CA GLY A 285 16.82 23.91 -2.03
C GLY A 285 16.11 22.97 -3.02
N VAL A 286 15.47 21.91 -2.53
CA VAL A 286 14.73 20.94 -3.35
C VAL A 286 13.43 20.58 -2.63
N ASP A 287 12.31 20.49 -3.36
CA ASP A 287 11.03 20.06 -2.80
C ASP A 287 10.97 18.54 -2.60
N ARG A 288 11.86 18.05 -1.73
CA ARG A 288 11.97 16.64 -1.34
C ARG A 288 12.21 16.51 0.16
N VAL A 289 11.64 15.45 0.71
CA VAL A 289 12.02 14.93 2.02
C VAL A 289 12.97 13.75 1.86
N ALA A 290 13.67 13.38 2.92
CA ALA A 290 14.52 12.21 2.96
C ALA A 290 14.49 11.56 4.36
N THR A 291 15.04 10.35 4.43
CA THR A 291 15.30 9.66 5.70
C THR A 291 16.77 9.86 6.07
N LEU A 292 17.06 10.60 7.14
CA LEU A 292 18.41 10.69 7.69
C LEU A 292 18.65 9.53 8.65
N VAL A 293 19.72 8.77 8.41
CA VAL A 293 20.12 7.62 9.22
C VAL A 293 21.52 7.83 9.81
N SER A 294 21.89 7.01 10.80
CA SER A 294 23.20 7.08 11.46
C SER A 294 23.51 8.43 12.13
N ALA A 295 22.47 9.11 12.63
CA ALA A 295 22.58 10.39 13.33
C ALA A 295 21.87 10.36 14.71
N PRO A 296 22.37 9.59 15.70
CA PRO A 296 21.72 9.47 17.01
C PRO A 296 21.68 10.79 17.79
N TRP A 297 22.60 11.71 17.46
CA TRP A 297 22.73 13.04 18.04
C TRP A 297 21.75 14.07 17.45
N ALA A 298 21.14 13.81 16.29
CA ALA A 298 20.29 14.79 15.62
C ALA A 298 19.04 15.15 16.45
N ARG A 299 18.52 16.36 16.25
CA ARG A 299 17.32 16.90 16.92
C ARG A 299 16.52 17.73 15.91
N PRO A 300 15.18 17.83 16.07
CA PRO A 300 14.36 18.73 15.24
C PRO A 300 14.93 20.15 15.19
N GLY A 301 14.88 20.78 14.03
CA GLY A 301 15.43 22.11 13.76
C GLY A 301 16.90 22.14 13.32
N MET A 302 17.69 21.11 13.64
CA MET A 302 19.11 21.07 13.26
C MET A 302 19.32 21.04 11.75
N LEU A 303 20.34 21.76 11.29
CA LEU A 303 20.84 21.68 9.92
C LEU A 303 22.04 20.73 9.87
N VAL A 304 21.96 19.74 8.99
CA VAL A 304 22.97 18.68 8.87
C VAL A 304 23.48 18.62 7.43
N PRO A 305 24.78 18.84 7.19
CA PRO A 305 25.41 18.44 5.93
C PRO A 305 25.32 16.93 5.78
N ALA A 306 24.80 16.45 4.66
CA ALA A 306 24.54 15.04 4.43
C ALA A 306 24.90 14.62 3.02
N ARG A 307 25.05 13.31 2.81
CA ARG A 307 25.25 12.70 1.49
C ARG A 307 24.11 11.73 1.20
N VAL A 308 23.60 11.79 -0.03
CA VAL A 308 22.58 10.85 -0.52
C VAL A 308 23.21 9.47 -0.69
N THR A 309 22.61 8.46 -0.06
CA THR A 309 23.07 7.07 -0.06
C THR A 309 22.08 6.11 -0.72
N GLY A 310 20.81 6.50 -0.82
CA GLY A 310 19.78 5.81 -1.60
C GLY A 310 18.85 6.82 -2.26
N ASP A 311 18.43 6.52 -3.49
CA ASP A 311 17.71 7.43 -4.39
C ASP A 311 16.72 6.70 -5.33
N LYS A 312 16.36 5.45 -5.01
CA LYS A 312 15.48 4.63 -5.85
C LYS A 312 14.03 5.10 -5.78
N ASP A 313 13.36 5.19 -6.92
CA ASP A 313 11.93 5.53 -7.03
C ASP A 313 11.55 6.86 -6.32
N GLU A 314 12.42 7.87 -6.38
CA GLU A 314 12.25 9.14 -5.65
C GLU A 314 12.17 8.99 -4.12
N ILE A 315 12.72 7.91 -3.57
CA ILE A 315 12.85 7.69 -2.13
C ILE A 315 14.31 7.91 -1.73
N TYR A 316 14.52 8.84 -0.80
CA TYR A 316 15.85 9.30 -0.44
C TYR A 316 16.27 8.85 0.96
N ILE A 317 17.47 8.28 1.04
CA ILE A 317 18.16 7.99 2.30
C ILE A 317 19.45 8.80 2.33
N VAL A 318 19.65 9.58 3.38
CA VAL A 318 20.84 10.42 3.57
C VAL A 318 21.59 10.03 4.84
N LYS A 319 22.91 10.24 4.84
CA LYS A 319 23.77 10.09 6.03
C LYS A 319 24.54 11.38 6.28
N PRO A 320 24.93 11.71 7.52
CA PRO A 320 25.84 12.81 7.78
C PRO A 320 27.08 12.72 6.87
N ALA A 321 27.47 13.85 6.28
CA ALA A 321 28.53 13.95 5.27
C ALA A 321 29.95 13.96 5.87
#